data_AF-A0A8X7U489-F1
#
_entry.id   AF-A0A8X7U489-F1
#
_cell.length_a   1.000
_cell.length_b   1.000
_cell.length_c   1.000
_cell.angle_alpha   90.00
_cell.angle_beta   90.00
_cell.angle_gamma   90.00
#
_symmetry.space_group_name_H-M   'P 1'
#
loop_
_entity.id
_entity.type
_entity.pdbx_description
1 polymer ?
#
loop_
_entity_poly.entity_id
_entity_poly.type
_entity_poly.pdbx_seq_one_letter_code
_entity_poly.pdbx_strand_id
1 'polypeptide(L)'
;MILQFLPEVEQGESAGTWPLLRVMVSFFGSGSGVAVTVGISHQICDAASLLTFVRAWAATAKGTATSVPQFAGTTIYPPPYSSYQSPSLDDLYER
;
A
#
# COMPACT_ATOMS: atom_id res chain seq x y z
N MET A 1 -2.91 13.99 -14.71
CA MET A 1 -2.04 12.80 -14.80
C MET A 1 -1.88 12.06 -13.46
N ILE A 2 -1.89 12.72 -12.28
CA ILE A 2 -1.78 12.02 -10.97
C ILE A 2 -3.10 11.35 -10.51
N LEU A 3 -4.26 11.91 -10.88
CA LEU A 3 -5.56 11.42 -10.41
C LEU A 3 -5.91 9.99 -10.84
N GLN A 4 -5.36 9.50 -11.97
CA GLN A 4 -5.56 8.12 -12.42
C GLN A 4 -4.99 7.06 -11.46
N PHE A 5 -4.13 7.48 -10.53
CA PHE A 5 -3.48 6.61 -9.56
C PHE A 5 -4.21 6.52 -8.22
N LEU A 6 -5.22 7.38 -8.00
CA LEU A 6 -6.05 7.30 -6.81
C LEU A 6 -6.95 6.07 -6.87
N PRO A 7 -7.24 5.44 -5.72
CA PRO A 7 -8.32 4.47 -5.65
C PRO A 7 -9.63 5.14 -6.05
N GLU A 8 -10.46 4.40 -6.79
CA GLU A 8 -11.85 4.79 -6.99
C GLU A 8 -12.53 4.59 -5.64
N VAL A 9 -12.96 5.69 -5.05
CA VAL A 9 -13.63 5.72 -3.75
C VAL A 9 -15.02 6.26 -4.02
N GLU A 10 -16.04 5.49 -3.65
CA GLU A 10 -17.42 5.93 -3.78
C GLU A 10 -17.77 6.93 -2.67
N GLN A 11 -18.65 7.89 -2.97
CA GLN A 11 -19.12 8.83 -1.95
C GLN A 11 -19.85 8.08 -0.83
N GLY A 12 -19.38 8.25 0.41
CA GLY A 12 -19.92 7.59 1.60
C GLY A 12 -19.26 6.24 1.93
N GLU A 13 -18.24 5.81 1.18
CA GLU A 13 -17.46 4.62 1.52
C GLU A 13 -16.52 4.90 2.70
N SER A 14 -16.55 4.02 3.71
CA SER A 14 -15.67 4.16 4.87
C SER A 14 -14.20 4.08 4.44
N ALA A 15 -13.37 4.98 4.97
CA ALA A 15 -11.93 4.99 4.78
C ALA A 15 -11.27 3.68 5.27
N GLY A 16 -11.92 2.93 6.18
CA GLY A 16 -11.49 1.60 6.58
C GLY A 16 -11.60 0.54 5.49
N THR A 17 -12.37 0.79 4.44
CA THR A 17 -12.58 -0.10 3.29
C THR A 17 -11.71 0.25 2.09
N TRP A 18 -11.01 1.40 2.11
CA TRP A 18 -10.17 1.82 1.01
C TRP A 18 -9.00 0.86 0.78
N PRO A 19 -8.59 0.64 -0.49
CA PRO A 19 -7.54 -0.32 -0.80
C PRO A 19 -6.17 0.12 -0.25
N LEU A 20 -5.50 -0.79 0.45
CA LEU A 20 -4.16 -0.55 1.01
C LEU A 20 -3.05 -0.60 -0.05
N LEU A 21 -3.26 -1.31 -1.17
CA LEU A 21 -2.32 -1.47 -2.27
C LEU A 21 -3.07 -1.35 -3.60
N ARG A 22 -2.51 -0.58 -4.54
CA ARG A 22 -2.99 -0.48 -5.92
C ARG A 22 -1.83 -0.66 -6.88
N VAL A 23 -2.03 -1.49 -7.89
CA VAL A 23 -1.05 -1.74 -8.95
C VAL A 23 -1.69 -1.44 -10.29
N MET A 24 -1.03 -0.60 -11.09
CA MET A 24 -1.45 -0.28 -12.45
C MET A 24 -0.33 -0.64 -13.42
N VAL A 25 -0.68 -1.31 -14.51
CA VAL A 25 0.24 -1.64 -15.59
C VAL A 25 -0.18 -0.87 -16.83
N SER A 26 0.73 -0.08 -17.39
CA SER A 26 0.49 0.73 -18.59
C SER A 26 1.46 0.31 -19.68
N PHE A 27 0.91 -0.07 -20.83
CA PHE A 27 1.68 -0.47 -22.02
C PHE A 27 1.85 0.72 -22.96
N PHE A 28 3.06 0.91 -23.46
CA PHE A 28 3.36 1.98 -24.40
C PHE A 28 3.40 1.45 -25.85
N GLY A 29 2.65 2.09 -26.74
CA GLY A 29 2.75 1.94 -28.20
C GLY A 29 2.74 0.50 -28.69
N SER A 30 3.43 0.26 -29.82
CA SER A 30 3.59 -1.05 -30.46
C SER A 30 4.50 -2.02 -29.69
N GLY A 31 4.40 -2.06 -28.36
CA GLY A 31 5.16 -2.97 -27.50
C GLY A 31 6.54 -2.46 -27.06
N SER A 32 6.79 -1.14 -27.14
CA SER A 32 8.11 -0.55 -26.84
C SER A 32 8.44 -0.45 -25.35
N GLY A 33 7.47 -0.71 -24.46
CA GLY A 33 7.73 -0.76 -23.03
C GLY A 33 6.49 -0.91 -22.18
N VAL A 34 6.72 -1.14 -20.88
CA VAL A 34 5.69 -1.21 -19.85
C VAL A 34 6.11 -0.32 -18.67
N ALA A 35 5.16 0.45 -18.13
CA ALA A 35 5.30 1.09 -16.84
C ALA A 35 4.41 0.36 -15.84
N VAL A 36 4.97 0.06 -14.67
CA VAL A 36 4.22 -0.49 -13.53
C VAL A 36 4.24 0.56 -12.44
N THR A 37 3.07 1.07 -12.09
CA THR A 37 2.90 2.01 -10.98
C THR A 37 2.35 1.27 -9.77
N VAL A 38 2.96 1.49 -8.62
CA VAL A 38 2.55 0.90 -7.34
C VAL A 38 2.23 2.03 -6.37
N GLY A 39 0.99 2.06 -5.88
CA GLY A 39 0.56 2.93 -4.79
C GLY A 39 0.24 2.10 -3.55
N ILE A 40 0.75 2.52 -2.40
CA ILE A 40 0.49 1.86 -1.10
C ILE A 40 0.09 2.91 -0.07
N SER A 41 -0.80 2.54 0.86
CA SER A 41 -1.16 3.43 1.96
C SER A 41 0.06 3.74 2.82
N HIS A 42 0.34 5.03 2.99
CA HIS A 42 1.45 5.48 3.84
C HIS A 42 1.22 5.13 5.33
N GLN A 43 -0.01 4.81 5.73
CA GLN A 43 -0.32 4.39 7.11
C GLN A 43 0.35 3.05 7.46
N ILE A 44 0.56 2.17 6.48
CA ILE A 44 1.12 0.82 6.69
C ILE A 44 2.54 0.68 6.13
N CYS A 45 3.06 1.72 5.46
CA CYS A 45 4.26 1.61 4.66
C CYS A 45 4.98 2.95 4.54
N ASP A 46 6.29 2.95 4.74
CA ASP A 46 7.17 4.05 4.36
C ASP A 46 7.83 3.78 3.00
N ALA A 47 8.62 4.73 2.50
CA ALA A 47 9.30 4.59 1.20
C ALA A 47 10.25 3.38 1.14
N ALA A 48 10.94 3.06 2.26
CA ALA A 48 11.87 1.93 2.33
C ALA A 48 11.14 0.58 2.27
N SER A 49 9.99 0.49 2.95
CA SER A 49 9.12 -0.68 2.94
C SER A 49 8.47 -0.87 1.58
N LEU A 50 8.06 0.20 0.89
CA LEU A 50 7.55 0.14 -0.48
C LEU A 50 8.61 -0.38 -1.45
N LEU A 51 9.85 0.12 -1.36
CA LEU A 51 10.96 -0.35 -2.18
C LEU A 51 11.27 -1.82 -1.91
N THR A 52 11.21 -2.24 -0.65
CA THR A 52 11.40 -3.64 -0.24
C THR A 52 10.32 -4.53 -0.85
N PHE A 53 9.06 -4.10 -0.82
CA PHE A 53 7.95 -4.80 -1.46
C PHE A 53 8.18 -4.95 -2.97
N VAL A 54 8.52 -3.87 -3.69
CA VAL A 54 8.74 -3.92 -5.15
C VAL A 54 9.91 -4.83 -5.52
N ARG A 55 11.00 -4.80 -4.76
CA ARG A 55 12.16 -5.68 -4.98
C ARG A 55 11.81 -7.14 -4.75
N ALA A 56 11.10 -7.45 -3.67
CA ALA A 56 10.63 -8.80 -3.38
C ALA A 56 9.66 -9.28 -4.47
N TRP A 57 8.70 -8.45 -4.88
CA TRP A 57 7.77 -8.78 -5.95
C TRP A 57 8.48 -9.10 -7.27
N ALA A 58 9.44 -8.27 -7.68
CA ALA A 58 10.22 -8.49 -8.90
C ALA A 58 11.09 -9.77 -8.83
N ALA A 59 11.70 -10.06 -7.68
CA ALA A 59 12.49 -11.28 -7.51
C ALA A 59 11.60 -12.54 -7.50
N THR A 60 10.45 -12.50 -6.83
CA THR A 60 9.44 -13.57 -6.87
C THR A 60 8.91 -13.80 -8.28
N ALA A 61 8.62 -12.74 -9.04
CA ALA A 61 8.17 -12.85 -10.44
C ALA A 61 9.21 -13.51 -11.36
N LYS A 62 10.51 -13.40 -11.04
CA LYS A 62 11.60 -14.09 -11.73
C LYS A 62 11.85 -15.53 -11.24
N GLY A 63 11.08 -16.02 -10.27
CA GLY A 63 11.31 -17.32 -9.63
C GLY A 63 12.53 -17.35 -8.71
N THR A 64 13.06 -16.19 -8.33
CA THR A 64 14.17 -16.08 -7.36
C THR A 64 13.62 -16.10 -5.94
N ALA A 65 14.31 -16.79 -5.04
CA ALA A 65 13.97 -16.77 -3.61
C ALA A 65 14.10 -15.35 -3.04
N THR A 66 13.17 -14.97 -2.17
CA THR A 66 13.14 -13.68 -1.50
C THR A 66 13.04 -13.87 0.01
N SER A 67 13.64 -12.95 0.77
CA SER A 67 13.48 -12.93 2.21
C SER A 67 12.06 -12.51 2.56
N VAL A 68 11.41 -13.24 3.48
CA VAL A 68 10.08 -12.88 3.98
C VAL A 68 10.18 -11.61 4.82
N PRO A 69 9.41 -10.55 4.52
CA PRO A 69 9.40 -9.34 5.35
C PRO A 69 8.83 -9.63 6.73
N GLN A 70 9.45 -9.06 7.76
CA GLN A 70 9.02 -9.25 9.13
C GLN A 70 8.02 -8.16 9.55
N PHE A 71 6.79 -8.57 9.86
CA PHE A 71 5.77 -7.67 10.40
C PHE A 71 5.78 -7.70 11.93
N ALA A 72 6.79 -7.06 12.53
CA ALA A 72 7.00 -7.06 13.98
C ALA A 72 6.38 -5.87 14.71
N GLY A 73 5.42 -5.16 14.10
CA GLY A 73 4.82 -3.96 14.71
C GLY A 73 4.32 -4.21 16.14
N THR A 74 3.60 -5.32 16.36
CA THR A 74 3.09 -5.69 17.69
C THR A 74 4.15 -6.21 18.66
N THR A 75 5.34 -6.59 18.17
CA THR A 75 6.48 -6.98 19.00
C THR A 75 7.34 -5.77 19.39
N ILE A 76 7.42 -4.76 18.51
CA ILE A 76 8.23 -3.56 18.70
C ILE A 76 7.47 -2.52 19.54
N TYR A 77 6.17 -2.36 19.30
CA TYR A 77 5.34 -1.42 20.03
C TYR A 77 4.57 -2.15 21.15
N PRO A 78 4.53 -1.58 22.36
CA PRO A 78 3.70 -2.14 23.42
C PRO A 78 2.23 -2.16 22.97
N PRO A 79 1.44 -3.16 23.38
CA PRO A 79 0.02 -3.17 23.09
C PRO A 79 -0.61 -1.86 23.60
N PRO A 80 -1.55 -1.27 22.83
CA PRO A 80 -2.22 -0.08 23.28
C PRO A 80 -2.89 -0.34 24.64
N TYR A 81 -2.93 0.68 25.49
CA TYR A 81 -3.69 0.62 26.73
C TYR A 81 -5.13 0.22 26.42
N SER A 82 -5.76 -0.58 27.28
CA SER A 82 -7.15 -1.03 27.07
C SER A 82 -8.16 0.13 26.99
N SER A 83 -7.80 1.32 27.48
CA SER A 83 -8.56 2.56 27.38
C SER A 83 -8.28 3.36 26.10
N TYR A 84 -7.35 2.93 25.26
CA TYR A 84 -7.01 3.64 24.02
C TYR A 84 -8.08 3.35 22.97
N GLN A 85 -8.76 4.40 22.54
CA GLN A 85 -9.71 4.36 21.45
C GLN A 85 -9.09 5.15 20.29
N SER A 86 -8.68 4.46 19.24
CA SER A 86 -8.25 5.14 18.02
C SER A 86 -9.46 5.85 17.40
N PRO A 87 -9.28 7.07 16.85
CA PRO A 87 -10.29 7.68 15.99
C PRO A 87 -10.69 6.70 14.89
N SER A 88 -11.95 6.76 14.44
CA SER A 88 -12.31 5.99 13.25
C SER A 88 -11.53 6.52 12.05
N LEU A 89 -11.26 5.66 11.07
CA LEU A 89 -10.59 6.12 9.84
C LEU A 89 -11.43 7.21 9.15
N ASP A 90 -12.76 7.13 9.24
CA ASP A 90 -13.68 8.13 8.70
C ASP A 90 -13.46 9.50 9.36
N ASP A 91 -13.29 9.55 10.69
CA ASP A 91 -13.03 10.80 11.42
C ASP A 91 -11.72 11.51 11.00
N LEU A 92 -10.77 10.78 10.42
CA LEU A 92 -9.48 11.32 9.98
C LEU A 92 -9.53 11.90 8.56
N TYR A 93 -10.46 11.44 7.73
CA TYR A 93 -10.59 11.85 6.32
C TYR A 93 -11.74 12.82 6.06
N GLU A 94 -12.66 13.03 7.01
CA GLU A 94 -13.80 13.97 6.95
C GLU A 94 -13.49 15.39 7.52
N ARG A 95 -12.21 15.81 7.57
CA ARG A 95 -11.81 17.14 8.07
C ARG A 95 -11.53 18.17 6.99
#